data_AF-A0A662TS38-F1
#
_entry.id   AF-A0A662TS38-F1
#
_cell.length_a   1.000
_cell.length_b   1.000
_cell.length_c   1.000
_cell.angle_alpha   90.00
_cell.angle_beta   90.00
_cell.angle_gamma   90.00
#
_symmetry.space_group_name_H-M   'P 1'
#
loop_
_entity.id
_entity.type
_entity.pdbx_description
1 polymer ?
#
loop_
_entity_poly.entity_id
_entity_poly.type
_entity_poly.pdbx_seq_one_letter_code
_entity_poly.pdbx_strand_id
1 'polypeptide(L)'
;MPRMDEETQTTLVRRLCDKIRKNKEKITRSEEFLLEDADVVIIAYGTPARSARAAVRAARKRGVKAGLLRLITLWPFPENVVKKVAKKAKHIVVCEMNYGQMVKEVMRYCTEDKISFLPKLGEYPPTIDEILQVITQK
;
A
#
# COMPACT_ATOMS: atom_id res chain seq x y z
N MET A 1 14.16 -33.92 23.89
CA MET A 1 14.58 -33.03 22.79
C MET A 1 13.37 -32.65 21.95
N PRO A 2 13.37 -31.49 21.26
CA PRO A 2 12.36 -31.18 20.25
C PRO A 2 12.33 -32.31 19.20
N ARG A 3 11.13 -32.68 18.72
CA ARG A 3 11.01 -33.60 17.58
C ARG A 3 11.43 -32.87 16.30
N MET A 4 12.38 -33.47 15.58
CA MET A 4 13.01 -32.89 14.39
C MET A 4 12.64 -33.64 13.10
N ASP A 5 11.68 -34.56 13.15
CA ASP A 5 11.19 -35.28 11.98
C ASP A 5 10.37 -34.38 11.04
N GLU A 6 10.40 -34.70 9.75
CA GLU A 6 9.77 -33.94 8.67
C GLU A 6 8.26 -33.78 8.87
N GLU A 7 7.58 -34.84 9.31
CA GLU A 7 6.13 -34.85 9.52
C GLU A 7 5.73 -33.85 10.61
N THR A 8 6.42 -33.91 11.75
CA THR A 8 6.19 -32.99 12.87
C THR A 8 6.48 -31.56 12.45
N GLN A 9 7.60 -31.29 11.77
CA GLN A 9 7.94 -29.95 11.30
C GLN A 9 6.90 -29.41 10.32
N THR A 10 6.50 -30.21 9.33
CA THR A 10 5.52 -29.83 8.32
C THR A 10 4.18 -29.47 8.96
N THR A 11 3.70 -30.31 9.88
CA THR A 11 2.42 -30.10 10.56
C THR A 11 2.43 -28.82 11.39
N LEU A 12 3.48 -28.60 12.18
CA LEU A 12 3.58 -27.45 13.07
C LEU A 12 3.78 -26.14 12.30
N VAL A 13 4.67 -26.12 11.30
CA VAL A 13 4.91 -24.94 10.46
C VAL A 13 3.66 -24.59 9.66
N ARG A 14 3.03 -25.58 9.00
CA ARG A 14 1.78 -25.36 8.25
C ARG A 14 0.69 -24.82 9.15
N ARG A 15 0.48 -25.40 10.35
CA ARG A 15 -0.50 -24.89 11.32
C ARG A 15 -0.27 -23.43 11.67
N LEU A 16 0.98 -23.01 11.90
CA LEU A 16 1.31 -21.62 12.24
C LEU A 16 1.10 -20.68 11.05
N CYS A 17 1.59 -21.04 9.86
CA CYS A 17 1.43 -20.23 8.65
C CYS A 17 -0.04 -20.12 8.22
N ASP A 18 -0.76 -21.24 8.19
CA ASP A 18 -2.15 -21.30 7.75
C ASP A 18 -3.08 -20.54 8.70
N LYS A 19 -2.75 -20.47 10.00
CA LYS A 19 -3.50 -19.66 10.96
C LYS A 19 -3.63 -18.21 10.48
N ILE A 20 -2.54 -17.64 9.94
CA ILE A 20 -2.54 -16.28 9.40
C ILE A 20 -3.10 -16.27 7.97
N ARG A 21 -2.60 -17.14 7.08
CA ARG A 21 -2.94 -17.12 5.65
C ARG A 21 -4.42 -17.39 5.38
N LYS A 22 -5.04 -18.37 6.07
CA LYS A 22 -6.47 -18.70 5.91
C LYS A 22 -7.41 -17.67 6.51
N ASN A 23 -6.91 -16.80 7.40
CA ASN A 23 -7.69 -15.72 8.02
C ASN A 23 -7.29 -14.35 7.48
N LYS A 24 -6.60 -14.28 6.35
CA LYS A 24 -6.08 -13.06 5.74
C LYS A 24 -7.14 -11.96 5.66
N GLU A 25 -8.32 -12.25 5.11
CA GLU A 25 -9.40 -11.26 4.94
C GLU A 25 -9.92 -10.70 6.28
N LYS A 26 -9.85 -11.49 7.35
CA LYS A 26 -10.24 -11.07 8.70
C LYS A 26 -9.17 -10.20 9.37
N ILE A 27 -7.91 -10.34 8.97
CA ILE A 27 -6.75 -9.66 9.58
C ILE A 27 -6.41 -8.37 8.80
N THR A 28 -6.58 -8.40 7.48
CA THR A 28 -6.25 -7.27 6.60
C THR A 28 -7.16 -6.09 6.89
N ARG A 29 -6.55 -4.96 7.21
CA ARG A 29 -7.23 -3.69 7.41
C ARG A 29 -6.60 -2.63 6.53
N SER A 30 -7.46 -1.83 5.90
CA SER A 30 -7.10 -0.66 5.12
C SER A 30 -8.17 0.40 5.31
N GLU A 31 -7.80 1.65 5.06
CA GLU A 31 -8.71 2.78 5.03
C GLU A 31 -8.68 3.42 3.65
N GLU A 32 -9.86 3.74 3.13
CA GLU A 32 -10.03 4.43 1.86
C GLU A 32 -10.40 5.89 2.13
N PHE A 33 -9.89 6.81 1.31
CA PHE A 33 -10.22 8.22 1.42
C PHE A 33 -10.31 8.86 0.04
N LEU A 34 -11.52 9.29 -0.34
CA LEU A 34 -11.85 9.88 -1.65
C LEU A 34 -11.38 8.99 -2.81
N LEU A 35 -11.65 7.69 -2.70
CA LEU A 35 -11.13 6.66 -3.60
C LEU A 35 -12.12 6.28 -4.71
N GLU A 36 -13.40 6.55 -4.51
CA GLU A 36 -14.52 6.08 -5.31
C GLU A 36 -14.45 6.53 -6.78
N ASP A 37 -14.02 7.77 -7.00
CA ASP A 37 -13.89 8.42 -8.32
C ASP A 37 -12.43 8.77 -8.65
N ALA A 38 -11.46 8.25 -7.89
CA ALA A 38 -10.06 8.64 -8.01
C ALA A 38 -9.40 8.11 -9.29
N ASP A 39 -8.86 9.03 -10.10
CA ASP A 39 -7.99 8.73 -11.23
C ASP A 39 -6.53 8.51 -10.77
N VAL A 40 -6.06 9.26 -9.77
CA VAL A 40 -4.72 9.09 -9.18
C VAL A 40 -4.88 8.60 -7.75
N VAL A 41 -4.26 7.47 -7.42
CA VAL A 41 -4.37 6.89 -6.07
C VAL A 41 -3.02 6.85 -5.39
N ILE A 42 -2.94 7.44 -4.21
CA ILE A 42 -1.78 7.30 -3.33
C ILE A 42 -1.98 6.05 -2.47
N ILE A 43 -1.00 5.15 -2.46
CA ILE A 43 -0.91 4.04 -1.51
C ILE A 43 0.16 4.39 -0.50
N ALA A 44 -0.21 4.43 0.77
CA ALA A 44 0.70 4.78 1.86
C ALA A 44 0.38 3.98 3.12
N TYR A 45 1.33 3.91 4.04
CA TYR A 45 1.16 3.31 5.36
C TYR A 45 2.03 4.02 6.38
N GLY A 46 1.77 3.80 7.68
CA GLY A 46 2.51 4.47 8.75
C GLY A 46 2.42 5.99 8.68
N THR A 47 3.52 6.68 9.01
CA THR A 47 3.61 8.15 9.07
C THR A 47 3.28 8.85 7.74
N PRO A 48 3.77 8.40 6.56
CA PRO A 48 3.43 9.00 5.26
C PRO A 48 1.94 9.14 4.97
N ALA A 49 1.09 8.27 5.53
CA ALA A 49 -0.34 8.31 5.28
C ALA A 49 -1.00 9.62 5.70
N ARG A 50 -0.47 10.30 6.74
CA ARG A 50 -0.99 11.60 7.19
C ARG A 50 -0.72 12.69 6.14
N SER A 51 0.52 12.79 5.66
CA SER A 51 0.91 13.74 4.61
C SER A 51 0.17 13.44 3.30
N ALA A 52 0.07 12.16 2.92
CA ALA A 52 -0.68 11.73 1.74
C ALA A 52 -2.14 12.16 1.79
N ARG A 53 -2.81 12.03 2.95
CA ARG A 53 -4.19 12.48 3.10
C ARG A 53 -4.34 14.00 2.90
N ALA A 54 -3.40 14.78 3.41
CA ALA A 54 -3.38 16.23 3.21
C ALA A 54 -3.10 16.60 1.74
N ALA A 55 -2.18 15.89 1.08
CA ALA A 55 -1.88 16.04 -0.34
C ALA A 55 -3.09 15.70 -1.22
N VAL A 56 -3.84 14.63 -0.92
CA VAL A 56 -5.11 14.32 -1.62
C VAL A 56 -6.09 15.48 -1.53
N ARG A 57 -6.29 16.06 -0.33
CA ARG A 57 -7.19 17.22 -0.17
C ARG A 57 -6.71 18.42 -1.01
N ALA A 58 -5.40 18.69 -1.02
CA ALA A 58 -4.84 19.77 -1.81
C ALA A 58 -4.95 19.53 -3.32
N ALA A 59 -4.71 18.31 -3.79
CA ALA A 59 -4.86 17.91 -5.20
C ALA A 59 -6.32 18.05 -5.66
N ARG A 60 -7.28 17.61 -4.83
CA ARG A 60 -8.72 17.75 -5.10
C ARG A 60 -9.15 19.20 -5.24
N LYS A 61 -8.62 20.11 -4.41
CA LYS A 61 -8.86 21.56 -4.56
C LYS A 61 -8.35 22.13 -5.88
N ARG A 62 -7.38 21.46 -6.51
CA ARG A 62 -6.82 21.81 -7.84
C ARG A 62 -7.53 21.06 -8.99
N GLY A 63 -8.64 20.39 -8.73
CA GLY A 63 -9.42 19.66 -9.74
C GLY A 63 -8.90 18.27 -10.07
N VAL A 64 -7.82 17.79 -9.42
CA VAL A 64 -7.29 16.44 -9.65
C VAL A 64 -8.10 15.43 -8.85
N LYS A 65 -8.61 14.39 -9.52
CA LYS A 65 -9.34 13.28 -8.87
C LYS A 65 -8.39 12.35 -8.12
N ALA A 66 -7.82 12.83 -7.01
CA ALA A 66 -6.88 12.08 -6.19
C ALA A 66 -7.57 11.30 -5.06
N GLY A 67 -7.14 10.07 -4.80
CA GLY A 67 -7.60 9.25 -3.67
C GLY A 67 -6.44 8.71 -2.85
N LEU A 68 -6.73 8.21 -1.65
CA LEU A 68 -5.76 7.55 -0.79
C LEU A 68 -6.29 6.16 -0.37
N LEU A 69 -5.44 5.16 -0.55
CA LEU A 69 -5.54 3.87 0.11
C LEU A 69 -4.47 3.79 1.20
N ARG A 70 -4.88 3.88 2.47
CA ARG A 70 -4.00 3.70 3.63
C ARG A 70 -3.99 2.23 4.04
N LEU A 71 -2.83 1.59 3.98
CA LEU A 71 -2.65 0.24 4.52
C LEU A 71 -2.43 0.35 6.03
N ILE A 72 -3.23 -0.38 6.81
CA ILE A 72 -3.07 -0.51 8.26
C ILE A 72 -2.30 -1.80 8.56
N THR A 73 -2.75 -2.89 7.95
CA THR A 73 -2.07 -4.19 7.99
C THR A 73 -1.19 -4.32 6.76
N LEU A 74 0.13 -4.51 6.96
CA LEU A 74 1.08 -4.77 5.87
C LEU A 74 1.26 -6.26 5.60
N TRP A 75 1.20 -7.07 6.66
CA TRP A 75 1.24 -8.52 6.57
C TRP A 75 0.13 -9.16 7.43
N PRO A 76 -0.68 -10.07 6.89
CA PRO A 76 -0.72 -10.50 5.48
C PRO A 76 -1.12 -9.35 4.54
N PHE A 77 -0.55 -9.33 3.34
CA PHE A 77 -0.70 -8.20 2.41
C PHE A 77 -2.13 -8.08 1.86
N PRO A 78 -2.80 -6.90 1.90
CA PRO A 78 -4.21 -6.72 1.49
C PRO A 78 -4.41 -6.69 -0.04
N GLU A 79 -4.07 -7.78 -0.72
CA GLU A 79 -4.05 -7.88 -2.18
C GLU A 79 -5.39 -7.58 -2.86
N ASN A 80 -6.51 -7.96 -2.25
CA ASN A 80 -7.83 -7.76 -2.84
C ASN A 80 -8.14 -6.27 -3.02
N VAL A 81 -7.76 -5.43 -2.06
CA VAL A 81 -8.01 -3.98 -2.12
C VAL A 81 -7.01 -3.32 -3.07
N VAL A 82 -5.73 -3.69 -2.98
CA VAL A 82 -4.69 -3.16 -3.89
C VAL A 82 -4.98 -3.52 -5.34
N LYS A 83 -5.43 -4.75 -5.63
CA LYS A 83 -5.83 -5.19 -6.97
C LYS A 83 -7.04 -4.42 -7.50
N LYS A 84 -8.00 -4.05 -6.64
CA LYS A 84 -9.14 -3.19 -7.04
C LYS A 84 -8.66 -1.79 -7.42
N VAL A 85 -7.77 -1.20 -6.64
CA VAL A 85 -7.14 0.10 -6.95
C VAL A 85 -6.34 0.02 -8.25
N ALA A 86 -5.48 -0.98 -8.39
CA ALA A 86 -4.66 -1.21 -9.58
C ALA A 86 -5.48 -1.32 -10.87
N LYS A 87 -6.70 -1.86 -10.80
CA LYS A 87 -7.62 -1.92 -11.96
C LYS A 87 -8.28 -0.59 -12.29
N LYS A 88 -8.67 0.20 -11.28
CA LYS A 88 -9.50 1.40 -11.46
C LYS A 88 -8.71 2.70 -11.65
N ALA A 89 -7.65 2.89 -10.86
CA ALA A 89 -6.83 4.09 -10.94
C ALA A 89 -6.22 4.21 -12.34
N LYS A 90 -5.99 5.42 -12.84
CA LYS A 90 -5.15 5.67 -14.01
C LYS A 90 -3.67 5.71 -13.63
N HIS A 91 -3.36 6.20 -12.43
CA HIS A 91 -1.99 6.29 -11.92
C HIS A 91 -1.95 5.97 -10.43
N ILE A 92 -0.85 5.35 -9.98
CA ILE A 92 -0.65 4.98 -8.57
C ILE A 92 0.66 5.60 -8.06
N VAL A 93 0.57 6.30 -6.93
CA VAL A 93 1.75 6.82 -6.22
C VAL A 93 1.96 5.98 -4.96
N VAL A 94 3.08 5.28 -4.86
CA VAL A 94 3.44 4.55 -3.63
C VAL A 94 4.35 5.43 -2.78
N CYS A 95 3.86 5.82 -1.61
CA CYS A 95 4.50 6.76 -0.71
C CYS A 95 4.85 6.04 0.60
N GLU A 96 6.14 5.75 0.80
CA GLU A 96 6.63 4.99 1.95
C GLU A 96 7.96 5.52 2.50
N MET A 97 8.17 5.35 3.80
CA MET A 97 9.41 5.72 4.50
C MET A 97 10.40 4.54 4.55
N ASN A 98 10.64 3.94 3.39
CA ASN A 98 11.69 2.96 3.16
C ASN A 98 12.00 2.91 1.65
N TYR A 99 12.79 1.92 1.25
CA TYR A 99 13.30 1.82 -0.13
C TYR A 99 12.75 0.61 -0.88
N GLY A 100 11.42 0.51 -0.96
CA GLY A 100 10.76 -0.33 -1.95
C GLY A 100 10.18 -1.63 -1.38
N GLN A 101 9.54 -1.56 -0.23
CA GLN A 101 8.90 -2.73 0.38
C GLN A 101 7.49 -2.94 -0.19
N MET A 102 6.59 -1.96 -0.04
CA MET A 102 5.21 -2.11 -0.51
C MET A 102 5.08 -1.82 -2.00
N VAL A 103 5.95 -0.98 -2.58
CA VAL A 103 5.90 -0.70 -4.03
C VAL A 103 6.04 -1.99 -4.85
N LYS A 104 6.90 -2.92 -4.43
CA LYS A 104 7.11 -4.21 -5.10
C LYS A 104 5.87 -5.10 -5.01
N GLU A 105 5.17 -5.10 -3.87
CA GLU A 105 3.91 -5.83 -3.73
C GLU A 105 2.80 -5.20 -4.57
N VAL A 106 2.77 -3.87 -4.70
CA VAL A 106 1.82 -3.16 -5.56
C VAL A 106 2.09 -3.45 -7.05
N MET A 107 3.36 -3.44 -7.47
CA MET A 107 3.82 -3.76 -8.84
C MET A 107 3.37 -5.14 -9.33
N ARG A 108 3.05 -6.07 -8.43
CA ARG A 108 2.49 -7.39 -8.82
C ARG A 108 1.09 -7.29 -9.43
N TYR A 109 0.41 -6.15 -9.34
CA TYR A 109 -0.98 -5.97 -9.78
C TYR A 109 -1.18 -4.88 -10.84
N CYS A 110 -0.13 -4.14 -11.23
CA CYS A 110 -0.15 -3.19 -12.34
C CYS A 110 1.21 -3.06 -13.01
N THR A 111 1.21 -2.48 -14.20
CA THR A 111 2.42 -2.23 -14.99
C THR A 111 3.25 -1.10 -14.40
N GLU A 112 4.57 -1.12 -14.63
CA GLU A 112 5.52 -0.16 -14.04
C GLU A 112 5.28 1.30 -14.45
N ASP A 113 4.81 1.53 -15.69
CA ASP A 113 4.48 2.85 -16.22
C ASP A 113 3.36 3.56 -15.44
N LYS A 114 2.51 2.77 -14.77
CA LYS A 114 1.40 3.24 -13.94
C LYS A 114 1.82 3.66 -12.53
N ILE A 115 3.07 3.43 -12.14
CA ILE A 115 3.52 3.58 -10.77
C ILE A 115 4.56 4.69 -10.67
N SER A 116 4.32 5.63 -9.76
CA SER A 116 5.36 6.52 -9.25
C SER A 116 5.74 6.11 -7.83
N PHE A 117 7.02 5.82 -7.65
CA PHE A 117 7.56 5.50 -6.34
C PHE A 117 8.13 6.76 -5.69
N LEU A 118 7.62 7.10 -4.49
CA LEU A 118 8.13 8.19 -3.67
C LEU A 118 8.74 7.61 -2.38
N PRO A 119 10.01 7.18 -2.42
CA PRO A 119 10.74 6.79 -1.22
C PRO A 119 11.11 8.03 -0.42
N LYS A 120 11.02 7.92 0.90
CA LYS A 120 11.66 8.88 1.81
C LYS A 120 12.54 8.13 2.79
N LEU A 121 13.81 8.52 2.80
CA LEU A 121 14.81 7.96 3.71
C LEU A 121 15.08 8.98 4.82
N GLY A 122 15.28 8.49 6.03
CA GLY A 122 15.58 9.32 7.20
C GLY A 122 14.37 9.64 8.06
N GLU A 123 14.46 10.75 8.79
CA GLU A 123 13.59 11.07 9.92
C GLU A 123 12.24 11.67 9.52
N TYR A 124 12.22 12.51 8.49
CA TYR A 124 11.02 13.28 8.13
C TYR A 124 10.16 12.54 7.12
N PRO A 125 8.83 12.50 7.31
CA PRO A 125 7.93 11.96 6.31
C PRO A 125 7.94 12.82 5.03
N PRO A 126 7.49 12.26 3.90
CA PRO A 126 7.23 13.02 2.69
C PRO A 126 6.37 14.25 2.98
N THR A 127 6.76 15.40 2.46
CA THR A 127 5.97 16.63 2.61
C THR A 127 4.77 16.61 1.69
N ILE A 128 3.81 17.48 1.95
CA ILE A 128 2.61 17.63 1.10
C ILE A 128 3.02 18.05 -0.32
N ASP A 129 3.98 18.97 -0.43
CA ASP A 129 4.42 19.50 -1.73
C ASP A 129 5.20 18.46 -2.55
N GLU A 130 6.05 17.64 -1.91
CA GLU A 130 6.73 16.52 -2.56
C GLU A 130 5.72 15.54 -3.18
N ILE A 131 4.67 15.19 -2.42
CA ILE A 131 3.62 14.30 -2.90
C ILE A 131 2.82 14.95 -4.04
N LEU A 132 2.48 16.23 -3.91
CA LEU A 132 1.74 16.97 -4.94
C LEU A 132 2.52 17.05 -6.25
N GLN A 133 3.82 17.30 -6.17
CA GLN A 133 4.70 17.37 -7.35
C GLN A 133 4.62 16.08 -8.16
N VAL A 134 4.69 14.92 -7.50
CA VAL A 134 4.57 13.61 -8.15
C VAL A 134 3.19 13.40 -8.78
N ILE A 135 2.12 13.85 -8.12
CA ILE A 135 0.74 13.75 -8.66
C ILE A 135 0.57 14.61 -9.92
N THR A 136 1.16 15.81 -9.96
CA THR A 136 0.96 16.77 -11.06
C THR A 136 1.81 16.54 -12.29
N GLN A 137 2.85 15.70 -12.20
CA GLN A 137 3.74 15.39 -13.33
C GLN A 137 3.15 14.35 -14.31
N LYS A 138 1.87 13.96 -14.13
CA LYS A 138 1.20 12.90 -14.89
C LYS A 138 -0.23 13.28 -15.24
#